data_AF-A0ABC8ZY60-F1
#
_entry.id   AF-A0ABC8ZY60-F1
#
_cell.length_a   1.000
_cell.length_b   1.000
_cell.length_c   1.000
_cell.angle_alpha   90.00
_cell.angle_beta   90.00
_cell.angle_gamma   90.00
#
_symmetry.space_group_name_H-M   'P 1'
#
loop_
_entity.id
_entity.type
_entity.pdbx_description
1 polymer ?
#
loop_
_entity_poly.entity_id
_entity_poly.type
_entity_poly.pdbx_seq_one_letter_code
_entity_poly.pdbx_strand_id
1 'polypeptide(L)'
;MPGSQNGAPRPRLAKTETIHGLARAGDLAGVQRKLLENPALLNDKNPVMCQTPLHVAAGYNNTEIVKFLLNWQGTETVDLEAKNMYGETPLHMAVKNSSCQSTNLLLERGAHIEAKANNGMTPLHLAVWHAIQAGDCSTVSVLLSYNADCFAKDDEGKMPLNHIPGGAGSEKLLKLLNHHMEEQRKRKALMSCREGKAMAEFEEAISQIVGLQELKMQLRRWARGMLFDEKRRAMGLGIASRRAPHMAFLGNPGTGKTMVARILGKLLHMVGVLPTDKVTEVQRTDLVGEFVGHTGPKTRRKIQDAEGGILFVDEAYRLIPMQKSDDKDYGLEALEEIMSVMDSGKIVVIFAGYCEPMKRVITSNDGFCRRVTKFFYFDDFSTTELAEILHMKMKSPSESSLLYGFKLHPSCSIEVIGELIGRETTEERRKQMNGGLVDTLLINARENLDLRLDFNCNDADTMITIMLEDLEAGLRQISRQRQLQ
;
A
#
# COMPACT_ATOMS: atom_id res chain seq x y z
N MET A 1 30.13 85.33 -38.15
CA MET A 1 30.21 85.83 -36.77
C MET A 1 28.86 85.58 -36.11
N PRO A 2 28.70 84.53 -35.30
CA PRO A 2 27.42 84.13 -34.73
C PRO A 2 27.12 84.91 -33.44
N GLY A 3 25.83 85.14 -33.21
CA GLY A 3 25.28 85.92 -32.11
C GLY A 3 25.24 85.17 -30.78
N SER A 4 25.19 85.98 -29.71
CA SER A 4 25.06 85.56 -28.32
C SER A 4 23.66 85.04 -28.01
N GLN A 5 23.58 83.97 -27.22
CA GLN A 5 22.43 83.68 -26.38
C GLN A 5 22.89 83.23 -24.99
N ASN A 6 22.35 83.94 -23.99
CA ASN A 6 22.47 83.69 -22.56
C ASN A 6 21.91 82.32 -22.19
N GLY A 7 22.71 81.47 -21.55
CA GLY A 7 22.25 80.23 -20.91
C GLY A 7 22.00 80.43 -19.42
N ALA A 8 20.73 80.51 -19.03
CA ALA A 8 20.30 80.37 -17.63
C ALA A 8 20.58 78.94 -17.11
N PRO A 9 20.87 78.75 -15.81
CA PRO A 9 21.19 77.44 -15.25
C PRO A 9 19.94 76.55 -15.19
N ARG A 10 20.04 75.34 -15.77
CA ARG A 10 18.99 74.30 -15.67
C ARG A 10 18.82 73.85 -14.20
N PRO A 11 17.59 73.70 -13.70
CA PRO A 11 17.34 73.17 -12.35
C PRO A 11 17.69 71.68 -12.28
N ARG A 12 18.35 71.25 -11.19
CA ARG A 12 18.61 69.83 -10.88
C ARG A 12 17.26 69.12 -10.66
N LEU A 13 16.95 68.13 -11.51
CA LEU A 13 15.81 67.23 -11.31
C LEU A 13 15.99 66.46 -9.99
N ALA A 14 15.03 66.61 -9.08
CA ALA A 14 14.90 65.76 -7.89
C ALA A 14 14.70 64.30 -8.34
N LYS A 15 15.51 63.37 -7.84
CA LYS A 15 15.33 61.93 -8.11
C LYS A 15 13.98 61.50 -7.52
N THR A 16 13.03 61.11 -8.37
CA THR A 16 11.77 60.51 -7.94
C THR A 16 12.05 59.18 -7.24
N GLU A 17 11.83 59.11 -5.93
CA GLU A 17 12.05 57.91 -5.14
C GLU A 17 11.01 56.84 -5.50
N THR A 18 11.44 55.62 -5.79
CA THR A 18 10.58 54.50 -6.22
C THR A 18 10.04 53.73 -5.01
N ILE A 19 8.92 53.00 -5.16
CA ILE A 19 8.38 52.17 -4.06
C ILE A 19 9.40 51.12 -3.59
N HIS A 20 10.20 50.56 -4.50
CA HIS A 20 11.28 49.62 -4.17
C HIS A 20 12.42 50.29 -3.40
N GLY A 21 12.74 51.55 -3.70
CA GLY A 21 13.73 52.34 -2.95
C GLY A 21 13.28 52.58 -1.50
N LEU A 22 12.01 52.94 -1.31
CA LEU A 22 11.42 53.11 0.02
C LEU A 22 11.35 51.79 0.79
N ALA A 23 10.94 50.71 0.12
CA ALA A 23 10.93 49.36 0.67
C ALA A 23 12.32 48.87 1.07
N ARG A 24 13.38 49.30 0.36
CA ARG A 24 14.78 49.04 0.71
C ARG A 24 15.24 49.88 1.91
N ALA A 25 14.90 51.16 1.92
CA ALA A 25 15.30 52.10 2.98
C ALA A 25 14.58 51.85 4.31
N GLY A 26 13.48 51.11 4.30
CA GLY A 26 12.66 50.86 5.50
C GLY A 26 11.66 51.98 5.79
N ASP A 27 11.38 52.87 4.83
CA ASP A 27 10.40 53.95 4.99
C ASP A 27 8.96 53.43 4.78
N LEU A 28 8.36 52.95 5.88
CA LEU A 28 6.98 52.48 5.90
C LEU A 28 5.99 53.58 5.49
N ALA A 29 6.18 54.81 5.97
CA ALA A 29 5.25 55.91 5.71
C ALA A 29 5.27 56.30 4.22
N GLY A 30 6.45 56.28 3.60
CA GLY A 30 6.61 56.47 2.15
C GLY A 30 5.93 55.37 1.33
N VAL A 31 6.12 54.10 1.72
CA VAL A 31 5.47 52.95 1.05
C VAL A 31 3.94 53.04 1.16
N GLN A 32 3.42 53.34 2.35
CA GLN A 32 1.98 53.52 2.59
C GLN A 32 1.40 54.63 1.70
N ARG A 33 2.06 55.80 1.66
CA ARG A 33 1.60 56.93 0.85
C ARG A 33 1.54 56.57 -0.64
N LYS A 34 2.60 55.94 -1.17
CA LYS A 34 2.63 55.54 -2.59
C LYS A 34 1.58 54.50 -2.95
N LEU A 35 1.31 53.54 -2.07
CA LEU A 35 0.29 52.52 -2.34
C LEU A 35 -1.14 53.07 -2.22
N LEU A 36 -1.36 54.07 -1.37
CA LEU A 36 -2.63 54.81 -1.32
C LEU A 36 -2.85 55.67 -2.58
N GLU A 37 -1.78 56.30 -3.08
CA GLU A 37 -1.82 57.09 -4.33
C GLU A 37 -1.99 56.21 -5.57
N ASN A 38 -1.30 55.06 -5.61
CA ASN A 38 -1.35 54.13 -6.73
C ASN A 38 -1.25 52.66 -6.25
N PRO A 39 -2.39 51.98 -6.02
CA PRO A 39 -2.43 50.59 -5.58
C PRO A 39 -1.75 49.58 -6.53
N ALA A 40 -1.67 49.88 -7.83
CA ALA A 40 -1.04 49.01 -8.82
C ALA A 40 0.47 48.81 -8.59
N LEU A 41 1.08 49.63 -7.71
CA LEU A 41 2.48 49.48 -7.32
C LEU A 41 2.72 48.29 -6.37
N LEU A 42 1.67 47.66 -5.84
CA LEU A 42 1.76 46.58 -4.84
C LEU A 42 2.63 45.42 -5.32
N ASN A 43 2.44 45.00 -6.58
CA ASN A 43 3.15 43.90 -7.21
C ASN A 43 4.08 44.36 -8.35
N ASP A 44 4.34 45.67 -8.44
CA ASP A 44 5.15 46.24 -9.52
C ASP A 44 6.59 45.72 -9.49
N LYS A 45 7.15 45.37 -10.65
CA LYS A 45 8.48 44.77 -10.76
C LYS A 45 9.50 45.81 -11.13
N ASN A 46 10.56 45.93 -10.33
CA ASN A 46 11.65 46.85 -10.66
C ASN A 46 12.35 46.46 -11.99
N PRO A 47 12.88 47.43 -12.75
CA PRO A 47 13.38 47.17 -14.10
C PRO A 47 14.70 46.39 -14.14
N VAL A 48 15.43 46.29 -13.02
CA VAL A 48 16.76 45.69 -12.99
C VAL A 48 16.69 44.19 -12.68
N MET A 49 15.98 43.82 -11.62
CA MET A 49 15.98 42.45 -11.08
C MET A 49 14.59 41.80 -11.15
N CYS A 50 13.60 42.50 -11.69
CA CYS A 50 12.19 42.09 -11.70
C CYS A 50 11.61 41.82 -10.30
N GLN A 51 12.07 42.55 -9.28
CA GLN A 51 11.64 42.38 -7.89
C GLN A 51 10.40 43.21 -7.56
N THR A 52 9.44 42.61 -6.85
CA THR A 52 8.31 43.33 -6.24
C THR A 52 8.75 44.09 -4.98
N PRO A 53 7.95 45.05 -4.47
CA PRO A 53 8.22 45.68 -3.18
C PRO A 53 8.39 44.65 -2.05
N LEU A 54 7.63 43.55 -2.10
CA LEU A 54 7.72 42.46 -1.13
C LEU A 54 9.07 41.73 -1.19
N HIS A 55 9.64 41.47 -2.38
CA HIS A 55 10.99 40.89 -2.50
C HIS A 55 12.04 41.75 -1.80
N VAL A 56 11.96 43.06 -2.02
CA VAL A 56 12.94 44.02 -1.49
C VAL A 56 12.77 44.13 0.02
N ALA A 57 11.55 44.38 0.51
CA ALA A 57 11.28 44.50 1.94
C ALA A 57 11.69 43.21 2.69
N ALA A 58 11.39 42.04 2.13
CA ALA A 58 11.74 40.74 2.71
C ALA A 58 13.26 40.50 2.73
N GLY A 59 13.98 40.85 1.66
CA GLY A 59 15.43 40.69 1.58
C GLY A 59 16.24 41.66 2.47
N TYR A 60 15.68 42.82 2.80
CA TYR A 60 16.30 43.79 3.73
C TYR A 60 15.82 43.63 5.18
N ASN A 61 15.03 42.59 5.46
CA ASN A 61 14.39 42.35 6.76
C ASN A 61 13.54 43.51 7.29
N ASN A 62 12.91 44.29 6.42
CA ASN A 62 12.04 45.42 6.80
C ASN A 62 10.65 44.89 7.19
N THR A 63 10.58 44.26 8.37
CA THR A 63 9.43 43.48 8.85
C THR A 63 8.12 44.26 8.91
N GLU A 64 8.15 45.53 9.29
CA GLU A 64 6.95 46.36 9.35
C GLU A 64 6.37 46.64 7.94
N ILE A 65 7.24 46.80 6.93
CA ILE A 65 6.82 46.90 5.53
C ILE A 65 6.30 45.55 5.04
N VAL A 66 6.98 44.45 5.35
CA VAL A 66 6.50 43.09 5.02
C VAL A 66 5.11 42.85 5.61
N LYS A 67 4.92 43.08 6.91
CA LYS A 67 3.60 42.96 7.57
C LYS A 67 2.55 43.82 6.92
N PHE A 68 2.88 45.07 6.60
CA PHE A 68 1.96 45.99 5.95
C PHE A 68 1.53 45.49 4.55
N LEU A 69 2.48 45.10 3.71
CA LEU A 69 2.21 44.57 2.37
C LEU A 69 1.38 43.27 2.43
N LEU A 70 1.67 42.38 3.38
CA LEU A 70 0.93 41.14 3.60
C LEU A 70 -0.48 41.35 4.17
N ASN A 71 -0.74 42.49 4.79
CA ASN A 71 -2.04 42.87 5.36
C ASN A 71 -2.77 43.93 4.52
N TRP A 72 -2.32 44.18 3.28
CA TRP A 72 -2.91 45.19 2.43
C TRP A 72 -4.37 44.85 2.11
N GLN A 73 -5.28 45.80 2.39
CA GLN A 73 -6.73 45.66 2.20
C GLN A 73 -7.24 46.41 0.94
N GLY A 74 -6.38 46.60 -0.06
CA GLY A 74 -6.78 47.24 -1.32
C GLY A 74 -7.43 46.28 -2.31
N THR A 75 -7.66 46.77 -3.53
CA THR A 75 -8.31 46.01 -4.62
C THR A 75 -7.44 44.88 -5.18
N GLU A 76 -6.12 45.02 -5.07
CA GLU A 76 -5.14 44.01 -5.49
C GLU A 76 -4.63 43.21 -4.29
N THR A 77 -4.43 41.91 -4.49
CA THR A 77 -3.81 41.02 -3.50
C THR A 77 -2.30 40.95 -3.72
N VAL A 78 -1.52 40.93 -2.64
CA VAL A 78 -0.07 40.76 -2.74
C VAL A 78 0.28 39.38 -3.29
N ASP A 79 1.18 39.33 -4.26
CA ASP A 79 1.69 38.09 -4.84
C ASP A 79 2.89 37.58 -4.03
N LEU A 80 2.64 36.59 -3.17
CA LEU A 80 3.63 35.91 -2.36
C LEU A 80 4.62 35.07 -3.17
N GLU A 81 4.23 34.63 -4.37
CA GLU A 81 4.97 33.70 -5.22
C GLU A 81 5.52 34.36 -6.49
N ALA A 82 5.46 35.70 -6.55
CA ALA A 82 6.04 36.49 -7.61
C ALA A 82 7.51 36.08 -7.80
N LYS A 83 7.92 35.84 -9.05
CA LYS A 83 9.31 35.47 -9.38
C LYS A 83 10.10 36.66 -9.92
N ASN A 84 11.32 36.82 -9.42
CA ASN A 84 12.33 37.75 -9.93
C ASN A 84 13.05 37.17 -11.18
N MET A 85 14.09 37.86 -11.68
CA MET A 85 14.85 37.40 -12.87
C MET A 85 15.55 36.03 -12.72
N TYR A 86 15.79 35.57 -11.49
CA TYR A 86 16.38 34.26 -11.18
C TYR A 86 15.34 33.20 -10.82
N GLY A 87 14.05 33.53 -10.92
CA GLY A 87 12.97 32.63 -10.49
C GLY A 87 12.78 32.59 -8.97
N GLU A 88 13.50 33.42 -8.22
CA GLU A 88 13.44 33.47 -6.76
C GLU A 88 12.17 34.24 -6.33
N THR A 89 11.48 33.71 -5.32
CA THR A 89 10.31 34.36 -4.67
C THR A 89 10.76 35.28 -3.52
N PRO A 90 9.87 36.11 -2.94
CA PRO A 90 10.18 36.87 -1.73
C PRO A 90 10.74 36.03 -0.59
N LEU A 91 10.27 34.78 -0.44
CA LEU A 91 10.80 33.84 0.56
C LEU A 91 12.27 33.48 0.30
N HIS A 92 12.64 33.24 -0.96
CA HIS A 92 14.04 33.02 -1.35
C HIS A 92 14.90 34.25 -1.01
N MET A 93 14.39 35.47 -1.24
CA MET A 93 15.10 36.71 -0.91
C MET A 93 15.30 36.92 0.57
N ALA A 94 14.29 36.65 1.40
CA ALA A 94 14.43 36.70 2.85
C ALA A 94 15.50 35.72 3.34
N VAL A 95 15.45 34.49 2.83
CA VAL A 95 16.38 33.42 3.22
C VAL A 95 17.82 33.71 2.79
N LYS A 96 18.02 34.15 1.55
CA LYS A 96 19.34 34.48 0.97
C LYS A 96 20.10 35.54 1.77
N ASN A 97 19.37 36.47 2.39
CA ASN A 97 19.91 37.57 3.19
C ASN A 97 19.78 37.33 4.70
N SER A 98 19.58 36.09 5.15
CA SER A 98 19.44 35.73 6.58
C SER A 98 18.35 36.51 7.34
N SER A 99 17.30 36.96 6.64
CA SER A 99 16.22 37.80 7.17
C SER A 99 15.16 36.99 7.91
N CYS A 100 15.52 36.43 9.07
CA CYS A 100 14.71 35.45 9.80
C CYS A 100 13.27 35.88 10.12
N GLN A 101 13.08 37.14 10.52
CA GLN A 101 11.74 37.64 10.88
C GLN A 101 10.85 37.74 9.64
N SER A 102 11.40 38.19 8.51
CA SER A 102 10.69 38.23 7.24
C SER A 102 10.40 36.82 6.70
N THR A 103 11.32 35.87 6.87
CA THR A 103 11.10 34.46 6.55
C THR A 103 9.93 33.88 7.33
N ASN A 104 9.89 34.08 8.66
CA ASN A 104 8.78 33.62 9.49
C ASN A 104 7.44 34.24 9.05
N LEU A 105 7.40 35.56 8.86
CA LEU A 105 6.18 36.25 8.43
C LEU A 105 5.65 35.74 7.08
N LEU A 106 6.55 35.46 6.12
CA LEU A 106 6.13 34.93 4.82
C LEU A 106 5.56 33.51 4.95
N LEU A 107 6.19 32.64 5.74
CA LEU A 107 5.71 31.27 5.97
C LEU A 107 4.38 31.26 6.75
N GLU A 108 4.22 32.11 7.76
CA GLU A 108 2.95 32.29 8.50
C GLU A 108 1.79 32.70 7.58
N ARG A 109 2.09 33.41 6.49
CA ARG A 109 1.09 33.84 5.49
C ARG A 109 0.97 32.89 4.30
N GLY A 110 1.54 31.69 4.39
CA GLY A 110 1.36 30.63 3.41
C GLY A 110 2.25 30.75 2.19
N ALA A 111 3.38 31.45 2.27
CA ALA A 111 4.39 31.39 1.22
C ALA A 111 4.84 29.94 1.00
N HIS A 112 4.96 29.54 -0.26
CA HIS A 112 5.23 28.16 -0.64
C HIS A 112 6.68 27.78 -0.31
N ILE A 113 6.84 26.97 0.74
CA ILE A 113 8.14 26.59 1.30
C ILE A 113 9.05 25.82 0.33
N GLU A 114 8.46 25.10 -0.63
CA GLU A 114 9.18 24.31 -1.65
C GLU A 114 9.22 24.99 -3.02
N ALA A 115 9.09 26.32 -3.08
CA ALA A 115 9.10 27.05 -4.36
C ALA A 115 10.46 26.83 -5.04
N LYS A 116 10.48 26.67 -6.37
CA LYS A 116 11.73 26.43 -7.12
C LYS A 116 12.17 27.66 -7.89
N ALA A 117 13.43 28.05 -7.70
CA ALA A 117 14.13 29.03 -8.52
C ALA A 117 14.48 28.46 -9.91
N ASN A 118 15.08 29.26 -10.80
CA ASN A 118 15.38 28.84 -12.17
C ASN A 118 16.39 27.69 -12.31
N ASN A 119 17.16 27.41 -11.25
CA ASN A 119 18.10 26.29 -11.16
C ASN A 119 17.55 25.10 -10.33
N GLY A 120 16.24 25.10 -10.05
CA GLY A 120 15.57 24.06 -9.29
C GLY A 120 15.81 24.11 -7.77
N MET A 121 16.62 25.04 -7.27
CA MET A 121 16.86 25.22 -5.84
C MET A 121 15.61 25.68 -5.10
N THR A 122 15.37 25.09 -3.94
CA THR A 122 14.33 25.52 -2.99
C THR A 122 14.89 26.54 -1.99
N PRO A 123 14.03 27.26 -1.21
CA PRO A 123 14.49 28.12 -0.14
C PRO A 123 15.47 27.44 0.82
N LEU A 124 15.28 26.15 1.15
CA LEU A 124 16.19 25.40 2.01
C LEU A 124 17.59 25.21 1.39
N HIS A 125 17.69 25.00 0.06
CA HIS A 125 18.98 24.94 -0.63
C HIS A 125 19.74 26.27 -0.48
N LEU A 126 19.07 27.39 -0.75
CA LEU A 126 19.69 28.72 -0.62
C LEU A 126 20.04 29.04 0.85
N ALA A 127 19.17 28.66 1.79
CA ALA A 127 19.44 28.84 3.23
C ALA A 127 20.75 28.16 3.62
N VAL A 128 20.94 26.91 3.20
CA VAL A 128 22.13 26.12 3.52
C VAL A 128 23.37 26.71 2.84
N TRP A 129 23.26 27.09 1.55
CA TRP A 129 24.36 27.71 0.81
C TRP A 129 24.84 29.01 1.45
N HIS A 130 23.91 29.87 1.88
CA HIS A 130 24.23 31.19 2.44
C HIS A 130 24.51 31.18 3.95
N ALA A 131 23.98 30.23 4.71
CA ALA A 131 24.22 30.10 6.15
C ALA A 131 25.71 30.00 6.50
N ILE A 132 26.50 29.42 5.61
CA ILE A 132 27.94 29.20 5.82
C ILE A 132 28.73 30.51 5.63
N GLN A 133 28.33 31.31 4.64
CA GLN A 133 28.93 32.63 4.40
C GLN A 133 28.57 33.62 5.51
N ALA A 134 27.33 33.56 5.99
CA ALA A 134 26.82 34.46 7.04
C ALA A 134 27.15 33.99 8.47
N GLY A 135 27.53 32.73 8.67
CA GLY A 135 27.69 32.12 9.99
C GLY A 135 26.38 31.95 10.77
N ASP A 136 25.22 32.09 10.11
CA ASP A 136 23.90 32.06 10.72
C ASP A 136 23.02 30.94 10.13
N CYS A 137 22.56 30.04 11.01
CA CYS A 137 21.68 28.91 10.65
C CYS A 137 20.22 29.15 11.05
N SER A 138 19.87 30.39 11.42
CA SER A 138 18.55 30.71 11.98
C SER A 138 17.44 30.57 10.93
N THR A 139 17.66 31.00 9.69
CA THR A 139 16.73 30.80 8.56
C THR A 139 16.56 29.31 8.20
N VAL A 140 17.64 28.52 8.29
CA VAL A 140 17.58 27.06 8.11
C VAL A 140 16.69 26.44 9.19
N SER A 141 16.87 26.84 10.44
CA SER A 141 16.08 26.33 11.57
C SER A 141 14.59 26.67 11.41
N VAL A 142 14.27 27.88 10.93
CA VAL A 142 12.90 28.30 10.61
C VAL A 142 12.30 27.46 9.48
N LEU A 143 12.99 27.28 8.36
CA LEU A 143 12.46 26.46 7.26
C LEU A 143 12.19 25.02 7.71
N LEU A 144 13.08 24.44 8.52
CA LEU A 144 12.90 23.09 9.05
C LEU A 144 11.76 22.99 10.09
N SER A 145 11.52 24.02 10.90
CA SER A 145 10.37 24.04 11.82
C SER A 145 9.03 24.08 11.08
N TYR A 146 9.01 24.68 9.88
CA TYR A 146 7.89 24.62 8.93
C TYR A 146 7.94 23.40 8.00
N ASN A 147 8.76 22.39 8.32
CA ASN A 147 8.83 21.10 7.65
C ASN A 147 9.26 21.16 6.17
N ALA A 148 10.18 22.07 5.82
CA ALA A 148 10.84 22.09 4.50
C ALA A 148 11.51 20.75 4.19
N ASP A 149 11.39 20.26 2.96
CA ASP A 149 11.88 18.93 2.56
C ASP A 149 13.41 18.89 2.45
N CYS A 150 14.04 18.14 3.36
CA CYS A 150 15.48 17.94 3.36
C CYS A 150 15.98 17.05 2.20
N PHE A 151 15.09 16.35 1.49
CA PHE A 151 15.39 15.43 0.40
C PHE A 151 15.07 16.01 -0.98
N ALA A 152 14.57 17.25 -1.05
CA ALA A 152 14.31 17.94 -2.29
C ALA A 152 15.58 17.99 -3.16
N LYS A 153 15.43 17.78 -4.46
CA LYS A 153 16.53 17.83 -5.43
C LYS A 153 16.39 19.05 -6.33
N ASP A 154 17.51 19.76 -6.49
CA ASP A 154 17.68 20.78 -7.52
C ASP A 154 17.88 20.16 -8.92
N ASP A 155 18.09 21.01 -9.94
CA ASP A 155 18.25 20.55 -11.33
C ASP A 155 19.57 19.78 -11.55
N GLU A 156 20.54 19.89 -10.64
CA GLU A 156 21.77 19.09 -10.63
C GLU A 156 21.61 17.77 -9.86
N GLY A 157 20.42 17.50 -9.32
CA GLY A 157 20.13 16.32 -8.51
C GLY A 157 20.71 16.37 -7.09
N LYS A 158 21.19 17.54 -6.64
CA LYS A 158 21.78 17.74 -5.32
C LYS A 158 20.69 18.07 -4.29
N MET A 159 20.85 17.53 -3.08
CA MET A 159 20.02 17.85 -1.92
C MET A 159 20.60 19.07 -1.17
N PRO A 160 19.83 19.73 -0.29
CA PRO A 160 20.35 20.84 0.52
C PRO A 160 21.65 20.50 1.26
N LEU A 161 21.74 19.28 1.83
CA LEU A 161 22.95 18.80 2.53
C LEU A 161 24.20 18.77 1.63
N ASN A 162 24.05 18.50 0.32
CA ASN A 162 25.16 18.39 -0.63
C ASN A 162 25.81 19.74 -0.95
N HIS A 163 25.12 20.84 -0.63
CA HIS A 163 25.62 22.21 -0.82
C HIS A 163 26.50 22.71 0.32
N ILE A 164 26.78 21.85 1.32
CA ILE A 164 27.71 22.16 2.41
C ILE A 164 29.14 21.80 1.97
N PRO A 165 30.07 22.78 1.82
CA PRO A 165 31.47 22.51 1.57
C PRO A 165 32.14 21.81 2.76
N GLY A 166 33.08 20.90 2.46
CA GLY A 166 33.89 20.21 3.46
C GLY A 166 34.93 21.15 4.07
N GLY A 167 34.61 21.84 5.17
CA GLY A 167 35.50 22.74 5.89
C GLY A 167 35.04 23.01 7.32
N ALA A 168 35.94 23.55 8.15
CA ALA A 168 35.64 23.89 9.55
C ALA A 168 34.57 24.99 9.64
N GLY A 169 33.51 24.77 10.43
CA GLY A 169 32.40 25.71 10.63
C GLY A 169 31.01 25.18 10.26
N SER A 170 30.92 24.07 9.52
CA SER A 170 29.63 23.50 9.06
C SER A 170 29.04 22.43 9.99
N GLU A 171 29.70 22.07 11.09
CA GLU A 171 29.27 20.97 11.97
C GLU A 171 27.88 21.18 12.58
N LYS A 172 27.57 22.42 13.02
CA LYS A 172 26.26 22.74 13.61
C LYS A 172 25.14 22.56 12.58
N LEU A 173 25.37 23.02 11.35
CA LEU A 173 24.42 22.92 10.24
C LEU A 173 24.23 21.48 9.77
N LEU A 174 25.31 20.71 9.68
CA LEU A 174 25.29 19.27 9.38
C LEU A 174 24.50 18.49 10.43
N LYS A 175 24.74 18.73 11.72
CA LYS A 175 23.98 18.08 12.80
C LYS A 175 22.48 18.40 12.72
N LEU A 176 22.14 19.67 12.47
CA LEU A 176 20.77 20.15 12.38
C LEU A 176 20.02 19.53 11.19
N LEU A 177 20.61 19.53 9.99
CA LEU A 177 20.01 18.89 8.82
C LEU A 177 19.89 17.38 8.98
N ASN A 178 20.93 16.70 9.45
CA ASN A 178 20.87 15.26 9.68
C ASN A 178 19.78 14.88 10.69
N HIS A 179 19.63 15.65 11.77
CA HIS A 179 18.56 15.45 12.75
C HIS A 179 17.17 15.56 12.12
N HIS A 180 16.91 16.62 11.36
CA HIS A 180 15.62 16.79 10.68
C HIS A 180 15.41 15.81 9.53
N MET A 181 16.46 15.38 8.83
CA MET A 181 16.38 14.30 7.85
C MET A 181 15.97 12.98 8.49
N GLU A 182 16.55 12.63 9.64
CA GLU A 182 16.12 11.47 10.43
C GLU A 182 14.68 11.62 10.92
N GLU A 183 14.31 12.81 11.41
CA GLU A 183 12.95 13.08 11.89
C GLU A 183 11.93 12.98 10.75
N GLN A 184 12.22 13.52 9.56
CA GLN A 184 11.37 13.40 8.38
C GLN A 184 11.30 11.95 7.87
N ARG A 185 12.39 11.17 7.91
CA ARG A 185 12.35 9.72 7.65
C ARG A 185 11.44 9.00 8.64
N LYS A 186 11.55 9.32 9.93
CA LYS A 186 10.69 8.74 10.98
C LYS A 186 9.23 9.14 10.78
N ARG A 187 8.94 10.42 10.52
CA ARG A 187 7.59 10.93 10.24
C ARG A 187 7.01 10.28 9.00
N LYS A 188 7.76 10.13 7.90
CA LYS A 188 7.31 9.43 6.70
C LYS A 188 6.99 7.96 6.97
N ALA A 189 7.80 7.29 7.79
CA ALA A 189 7.56 5.93 8.26
C ALA A 189 6.42 5.80 9.29
N LEU A 190 6.04 6.88 9.99
CA LEU A 190 4.89 6.94 10.90
C LEU A 190 3.60 7.32 10.16
N MET A 191 3.66 8.21 9.17
CA MET A 191 2.53 8.59 8.32
C MET A 191 2.14 7.45 7.37
N SER A 192 3.02 6.48 7.11
CA SER A 192 2.67 5.22 6.45
C SER A 192 1.90 4.24 7.35
N CYS A 193 1.45 4.63 8.55
CA CYS A 193 0.61 3.81 9.44
C CYS A 193 -0.82 3.51 8.90
N ARG A 194 -0.92 3.14 7.62
CA ARG A 194 -1.84 2.11 7.14
C ARG A 194 -1.54 0.74 7.75
N GLU A 195 -0.33 0.53 8.29
CA GLU A 195 0.14 -0.74 8.85
C GLU A 195 -0.80 -1.33 9.93
N GLY A 196 -1.35 -0.49 10.81
CA GLY A 196 -2.27 -0.95 11.87
C GLY A 196 -3.63 -1.39 11.34
N LYS A 197 -4.19 -0.67 10.36
CA LYS A 197 -5.45 -1.04 9.71
C LYS A 197 -5.28 -2.28 8.83
N ALA A 198 -4.22 -2.33 8.02
CA ALA A 198 -3.91 -3.48 7.17
C ALA A 198 -3.66 -4.74 8.01
N MET A 199 -2.95 -4.64 9.14
CA MET A 199 -2.78 -5.79 10.05
C MET A 199 -4.07 -6.20 10.74
N ALA A 200 -4.95 -5.26 11.09
CA ALA A 200 -6.24 -5.60 11.67
C ALA A 200 -7.13 -6.33 10.67
N GLU A 201 -7.23 -5.84 9.43
CA GLU A 201 -7.95 -6.50 8.34
C GLU A 201 -7.35 -7.87 8.01
N PHE A 202 -6.02 -7.99 8.04
CA PHE A 202 -5.31 -9.25 7.85
C PHE A 202 -5.60 -10.28 8.96
N GLU A 203 -5.58 -9.87 10.24
CA GLU A 203 -5.92 -10.76 11.35
C GLU A 203 -7.38 -11.18 11.31
N GLU A 204 -8.28 -10.30 10.88
CA GLU A 204 -9.69 -10.64 10.67
C GLU A 204 -9.87 -11.66 9.54
N ALA A 205 -9.17 -11.51 8.42
CA ALA A 205 -9.20 -12.49 7.34
C ALA A 205 -8.57 -13.84 7.74
N ILE A 206 -7.56 -13.84 8.62
CA ILE A 206 -6.98 -15.06 9.19
C ILE A 206 -7.93 -15.75 10.18
N SER A 207 -8.73 -14.99 10.93
CA SER A 207 -9.66 -15.53 11.92
C SER A 207 -10.77 -16.37 11.28
N GLN A 208 -11.09 -16.10 10.01
CA GLN A 208 -12.07 -16.84 9.21
C GLN A 208 -11.61 -18.25 8.80
N ILE A 209 -10.30 -18.55 8.86
CA ILE A 209 -9.78 -19.88 8.57
C ILE A 209 -9.92 -20.73 9.84
N VAL A 210 -10.67 -21.82 9.80
CA VAL A 210 -10.74 -22.78 10.92
C VAL A 210 -9.49 -23.67 10.92
N GLY A 211 -8.91 -23.91 12.10
CA GLY A 211 -7.69 -24.73 12.24
C GLY A 211 -6.41 -24.09 11.67
N LEU A 212 -5.48 -24.93 11.18
CA LEU A 212 -4.26 -24.57 10.43
C LEU A 212 -3.31 -23.59 11.15
N GLN A 213 -3.01 -23.84 12.42
CA GLN A 213 -2.20 -22.93 13.25
C GLN A 213 -0.80 -22.65 12.68
N GLU A 214 -0.14 -23.66 12.10
CA GLU A 214 1.20 -23.47 11.49
C GLU A 214 1.13 -22.52 10.29
N LEU A 215 0.13 -22.69 9.41
CA LEU A 215 -0.08 -21.78 8.28
C LEU A 215 -0.30 -20.36 8.78
N LYS A 216 -1.25 -20.16 9.71
CA LYS A 216 -1.56 -18.84 10.28
C LYS A 216 -0.33 -18.17 10.88
N MET A 217 0.49 -18.92 11.62
CA MET A 217 1.72 -18.40 12.20
C MET A 217 2.75 -18.02 11.12
N GLN A 218 2.92 -18.81 10.06
CA GLN A 218 3.81 -18.46 8.94
C GLN A 218 3.31 -17.20 8.22
N LEU A 219 2.01 -17.08 7.98
CA LEU A 219 1.41 -15.89 7.35
C LEU A 219 1.64 -14.64 8.19
N ARG A 220 1.42 -14.70 9.51
CA ARG A 220 1.74 -13.60 10.43
C ARG A 220 3.21 -13.20 10.39
N ARG A 221 4.13 -14.17 10.31
CA ARG A 221 5.58 -13.90 10.18
C ARG A 221 5.89 -13.19 8.87
N TRP A 222 5.28 -13.60 7.76
CA TRP A 222 5.45 -12.93 6.46
C TRP A 222 4.90 -11.51 6.48
N ALA A 223 3.66 -11.33 6.95
CA ALA A 223 3.01 -10.02 7.05
C ALA A 223 3.86 -9.04 7.88
N ARG A 224 4.29 -9.46 9.08
CA ARG A 224 5.21 -8.65 9.91
C ARG A 224 6.51 -8.34 9.18
N GLY A 225 7.15 -9.35 8.59
CA GLY A 225 8.43 -9.16 7.87
C GLY A 225 8.32 -8.13 6.75
N MET A 226 7.19 -8.08 6.07
CA MET A 226 6.95 -7.18 4.94
C MET A 226 6.62 -5.76 5.36
N LEU A 227 5.80 -5.58 6.38
CA LEU A 227 5.55 -4.26 6.95
C LEU A 227 6.86 -3.62 7.41
N PHE A 228 7.75 -4.41 8.02
CA PHE A 228 9.08 -3.93 8.34
C PHE A 228 9.95 -3.63 7.10
N ASP A 229 9.83 -4.39 6.02
CA ASP A 229 10.55 -4.06 4.78
C ASP A 229 10.06 -2.75 4.16
N GLU A 230 8.75 -2.53 4.11
CA GLU A 230 8.15 -1.28 3.63
C GLU A 230 8.59 -0.11 4.51
N LYS A 231 8.51 -0.26 5.84
CA LYS A 231 9.00 0.72 6.80
C LYS A 231 10.47 1.05 6.59
N ARG A 232 11.32 0.04 6.38
CA ARG A 232 12.74 0.25 6.11
C ARG A 232 12.97 0.94 4.76
N ARG A 233 12.21 0.61 3.70
CA ARG A 233 12.26 1.32 2.40
C ARG A 233 11.82 2.78 2.56
N ALA A 234 10.79 3.05 3.35
CA ALA A 234 10.34 4.41 3.67
C ALA A 234 11.42 5.21 4.42
N MET A 235 12.27 4.53 5.19
CA MET A 235 13.46 5.11 5.82
C MET A 235 14.65 5.26 4.86
N GLY A 236 14.51 4.88 3.58
CA GLY A 236 15.57 4.95 2.58
C GLY A 236 16.61 3.83 2.67
N LEU A 237 16.33 2.76 3.40
CA LEU A 237 17.20 1.58 3.47
C LEU A 237 16.99 0.72 2.22
N GLY A 238 18.08 0.46 1.48
CA GLY A 238 18.05 -0.43 0.32
C GLY A 238 17.93 -1.89 0.76
N ILE A 239 16.78 -2.53 0.48
CA ILE A 239 16.51 -3.92 0.87
C ILE A 239 16.20 -4.72 -0.39
N ALA A 240 16.83 -5.89 -0.49
CA ALA A 240 16.53 -6.85 -1.54
C ALA A 240 15.06 -7.31 -1.49
N SER A 241 14.48 -7.58 -2.65
CA SER A 241 13.15 -8.21 -2.72
C SER A 241 13.17 -9.57 -2.02
N ARG A 242 12.12 -9.87 -1.25
CA ARG A 242 11.91 -11.22 -0.71
C ARG A 242 11.66 -12.17 -1.88
N ARG A 243 12.15 -13.41 -1.75
CA ARG A 243 11.79 -14.48 -2.70
C ARG A 243 10.31 -14.83 -2.52
N ALA A 244 9.63 -15.14 -3.63
CA ALA A 244 8.26 -15.61 -3.61
C ALA A 244 8.15 -16.93 -2.82
N PRO A 245 7.22 -17.04 -1.85
CA PRO A 245 7.10 -18.24 -1.04
C PRO A 245 6.28 -19.30 -1.78
N HIS A 246 6.93 -20.09 -2.65
CA HIS A 246 6.28 -21.27 -3.22
C HIS A 246 6.01 -22.32 -2.13
N MET A 247 4.86 -22.97 -2.22
CA MET A 247 4.36 -23.83 -1.15
C MET A 247 3.66 -25.08 -1.66
N ALA A 248 3.53 -26.06 -0.79
CA ALA A 248 2.77 -27.29 -1.02
C ALA A 248 1.69 -27.46 0.05
N PHE A 249 0.45 -27.71 -0.38
CA PHE A 249 -0.71 -27.98 0.46
C PHE A 249 -1.06 -29.47 0.40
N LEU A 250 -0.95 -30.14 1.54
CA LEU A 250 -1.04 -31.59 1.65
C LEU A 250 -2.21 -31.98 2.55
N GLY A 251 -3.17 -32.76 2.08
CA GLY A 251 -4.23 -33.30 2.94
C GLY A 251 -5.40 -33.91 2.17
N ASN A 252 -6.41 -34.40 2.89
CA ASN A 252 -7.58 -35.09 2.31
C ASN A 252 -8.55 -34.14 1.55
N PRO A 253 -9.47 -34.66 0.71
CA PRO A 253 -10.51 -33.83 0.10
C PRO A 253 -11.32 -33.08 1.15
N GLY A 254 -11.83 -31.90 0.80
CA GLY A 254 -12.72 -31.14 1.68
C GLY A 254 -12.04 -30.46 2.88
N THR A 255 -10.71 -30.50 3.02
CA THR A 255 -9.98 -29.78 4.09
C THR A 255 -9.76 -28.28 3.81
N GLY A 256 -10.29 -27.76 2.70
CA GLY A 256 -10.28 -26.32 2.41
C GLY A 256 -9.05 -25.78 1.68
N LYS A 257 -8.19 -26.64 1.09
CA LYS A 257 -6.98 -26.22 0.35
C LYS A 257 -7.22 -25.10 -0.68
N THR A 258 -8.21 -25.28 -1.56
CA THR A 258 -8.56 -24.29 -2.59
C THR A 258 -9.10 -22.99 -1.98
N MET A 259 -9.94 -23.09 -0.95
CA MET A 259 -10.48 -21.92 -0.22
C MET A 259 -9.34 -21.12 0.43
N VAL A 260 -8.42 -21.81 1.11
CA VAL A 260 -7.26 -21.20 1.74
C VAL A 260 -6.33 -20.56 0.71
N ALA A 261 -6.14 -21.15 -0.47
CA ALA A 261 -5.36 -20.54 -1.54
C ALA A 261 -5.97 -19.21 -2.01
N ARG A 262 -7.30 -19.14 -2.16
CA ARG A 262 -8.02 -17.90 -2.52
C ARG A 262 -7.91 -16.83 -1.44
N ILE A 263 -8.09 -17.21 -0.17
CA ILE A 263 -7.88 -16.29 0.96
C ILE A 263 -6.44 -15.80 0.97
N LEU A 264 -5.48 -16.70 0.77
CA LEU A 264 -4.07 -16.37 0.72
C LEU A 264 -3.74 -15.39 -0.42
N GLY A 265 -4.35 -15.52 -1.60
CA GLY A 265 -4.21 -14.54 -2.69
C GLY A 265 -4.57 -13.13 -2.25
N LYS A 266 -5.74 -12.98 -1.61
CA LYS A 266 -6.20 -11.70 -1.04
C LYS A 266 -5.26 -11.17 0.03
N LEU A 267 -4.81 -12.03 0.93
CA LEU A 267 -3.89 -11.66 2.01
C LEU A 267 -2.52 -11.21 1.47
N LEU A 268 -1.95 -11.96 0.52
CA LEU A 268 -0.67 -11.63 -0.09
C LEU A 268 -0.75 -10.35 -0.94
N HIS A 269 -1.89 -10.08 -1.58
CA HIS A 269 -2.14 -8.82 -2.26
C HIS A 269 -2.25 -7.64 -1.28
N MET A 270 -3.04 -7.80 -0.20
CA MET A 270 -3.21 -6.79 0.85
C MET A 270 -1.88 -6.39 1.51
N VAL A 271 -0.99 -7.35 1.73
CA VAL A 271 0.34 -7.12 2.29
C VAL A 271 1.35 -6.63 1.22
N GLY A 272 0.99 -6.66 -0.06
CA GLY A 272 1.82 -6.17 -1.17
C GLY A 272 2.90 -7.16 -1.65
N VAL A 273 2.75 -8.46 -1.39
CA VAL A 273 3.60 -9.52 -2.00
C VAL A 273 3.27 -9.65 -3.47
N LEU A 274 1.97 -9.67 -3.75
CA LEU A 274 1.44 -9.92 -5.08
C LEU A 274 0.78 -8.64 -5.61
N PRO A 275 1.05 -8.29 -6.88
CA PRO A 275 0.34 -7.19 -7.55
C PRO A 275 -1.18 -7.36 -7.56
N THR A 276 -1.69 -8.60 -7.57
CA THR A 276 -3.12 -8.92 -7.63
C THR A 276 -3.48 -10.01 -6.63
N ASP A 277 -4.75 -10.11 -6.26
CA ASP A 277 -5.30 -11.20 -5.44
C ASP A 277 -5.74 -12.42 -6.27
N LYS A 278 -5.46 -12.41 -7.57
CA LYS A 278 -5.89 -13.43 -8.53
C LYS A 278 -5.31 -14.80 -8.16
N VAL A 279 -6.18 -15.80 -8.12
CA VAL A 279 -5.80 -17.22 -7.98
C VAL A 279 -6.29 -17.98 -9.20
N THR A 280 -5.36 -18.47 -10.01
CA THR A 280 -5.63 -19.30 -11.17
C THR A 280 -5.49 -20.76 -10.76
N GLU A 281 -6.64 -21.43 -10.63
CA GLU A 281 -6.72 -22.87 -10.35
C GLU A 281 -6.54 -23.67 -11.65
N VAL A 282 -5.66 -24.67 -11.61
CA VAL A 282 -5.35 -25.54 -12.75
C VAL A 282 -5.25 -26.99 -12.32
N GLN A 283 -5.71 -27.88 -13.20
CA GLN A 283 -5.54 -29.33 -13.07
C GLN A 283 -4.71 -29.88 -14.23
N ARG A 284 -4.41 -31.20 -14.22
CA ARG A 284 -3.67 -31.87 -15.30
C ARG A 284 -4.29 -31.61 -16.68
N THR A 285 -5.61 -31.61 -16.78
CA THR A 285 -6.35 -31.36 -18.03
C THR A 285 -6.14 -29.96 -18.59
N ASP A 286 -5.87 -28.98 -17.73
CA ASP A 286 -5.64 -27.59 -18.13
C ASP A 286 -4.21 -27.33 -18.59
N LEU A 287 -3.26 -28.17 -18.18
CA LEU A 287 -1.84 -28.00 -18.43
C LEU A 287 -1.34 -28.90 -19.56
N VAL A 288 -1.77 -30.16 -19.58
CA VAL A 288 -1.29 -31.18 -20.50
C VAL A 288 -2.10 -31.17 -21.80
N GLY A 289 -1.43 -31.20 -22.95
CA GLY A 289 -2.05 -31.29 -24.27
C GLY A 289 -2.34 -32.73 -24.68
N GLU A 290 -3.31 -32.92 -25.58
CA GLU A 290 -3.66 -34.24 -26.15
C GLU A 290 -2.63 -34.72 -27.19
N PHE A 291 -1.85 -33.80 -27.75
CA PHE A 291 -0.87 -34.06 -28.80
C PHE A 291 0.54 -33.63 -28.39
N VAL A 292 1.55 -34.31 -28.93
CA VAL A 292 2.99 -33.99 -28.73
C VAL A 292 3.24 -32.51 -29.02
N GLY A 293 3.95 -31.82 -28.12
CA GLY A 293 4.36 -30.43 -28.32
C GLY A 293 3.28 -29.38 -28.00
N HIS A 294 2.06 -29.78 -27.64
CA HIS A 294 1.02 -28.85 -27.21
C HIS A 294 1.10 -28.50 -25.72
N THR A 295 1.77 -29.33 -24.91
CA THR A 295 1.83 -29.18 -23.44
C THR A 295 2.59 -27.94 -22.98
N GLY A 296 3.81 -27.70 -23.47
CA GLY A 296 4.58 -26.50 -23.12
C GLY A 296 3.83 -25.19 -23.40
N PRO A 297 3.33 -24.94 -24.63
CA PRO A 297 2.55 -23.74 -24.94
C PRO A 297 1.27 -23.59 -24.08
N LYS A 298 0.56 -24.69 -23.83
CA LYS A 298 -0.66 -24.70 -23.01
C LYS A 298 -0.37 -24.33 -21.56
N THR A 299 0.69 -24.91 -20.99
CA THR A 299 1.19 -24.62 -19.64
C THR A 299 1.64 -23.17 -19.53
N ARG A 300 2.44 -22.66 -20.48
CA ARG A 300 2.91 -21.27 -20.48
C ARG A 300 1.78 -20.24 -20.54
N ARG A 301 0.71 -20.51 -21.30
CA ARG A 301 -0.48 -19.64 -21.31
C ARG A 301 -1.12 -19.54 -19.92
N LYS A 302 -1.31 -20.68 -19.24
CA LYS A 302 -1.86 -20.68 -17.87
C LYS A 302 -0.96 -20.01 -16.85
N ILE A 303 0.37 -20.13 -17.01
CA ILE A 303 1.34 -19.40 -16.19
C ILE A 303 1.21 -17.89 -16.42
N GLN A 304 1.13 -17.45 -17.68
CA GLN A 304 0.93 -16.03 -18.03
C GLN A 304 -0.38 -15.48 -17.45
N ASP A 305 -1.46 -16.26 -17.54
CA ASP A 305 -2.75 -15.90 -16.94
C ASP A 305 -2.65 -15.71 -15.42
N ALA A 306 -1.70 -16.37 -14.77
CA ALA A 306 -1.49 -16.34 -13.32
C ALA A 306 -0.37 -15.38 -12.88
N GLU A 307 0.28 -14.66 -13.80
CA GLU A 307 1.29 -13.65 -13.47
C GLU A 307 0.72 -12.55 -12.57
N GLY A 308 1.51 -12.13 -11.59
CA GLY A 308 1.10 -11.14 -10.59
C GLY A 308 0.16 -11.70 -9.51
N GLY A 309 -0.14 -13.01 -9.53
CA GLY A 309 -1.02 -13.69 -8.58
C GLY A 309 -0.49 -15.07 -8.16
N ILE A 310 -1.42 -15.98 -7.89
CA ILE A 310 -1.15 -17.36 -7.48
C ILE A 310 -1.54 -18.33 -8.59
N LEU A 311 -0.64 -19.26 -8.94
CA LEU A 311 -0.97 -20.48 -9.69
C LEU A 311 -1.20 -21.62 -8.69
N PHE A 312 -2.44 -22.09 -8.60
CA PHE A 312 -2.83 -23.21 -7.74
C PHE A 312 -2.96 -24.47 -8.57
N VAL A 313 -2.00 -25.39 -8.43
CA VAL A 313 -1.95 -26.67 -9.15
C VAL A 313 -2.58 -27.75 -8.30
N ASP A 314 -3.84 -28.08 -8.60
CA ASP A 314 -4.57 -29.12 -7.86
C ASP A 314 -4.21 -30.52 -8.36
N GLU A 315 -4.23 -31.48 -7.44
CA GLU A 315 -3.77 -32.86 -7.64
C GLU A 315 -2.43 -32.96 -8.40
N ALA A 316 -1.45 -32.15 -8.02
CA ALA A 316 -0.19 -31.98 -8.75
C ALA A 316 0.57 -33.29 -9.01
N TYR A 317 0.39 -34.29 -8.15
CA TYR A 317 0.96 -35.63 -8.32
C TYR A 317 0.49 -36.35 -9.58
N ARG A 318 -0.63 -35.93 -10.20
CA ARG A 318 -1.10 -36.47 -11.47
C ARG A 318 -0.21 -36.06 -12.64
N LEU A 319 0.60 -35.00 -12.50
CA LEU A 319 1.57 -34.62 -13.54
C LEU A 319 2.77 -35.58 -13.60
N ILE A 320 2.96 -36.41 -12.57
CA ILE A 320 4.04 -37.39 -12.52
C ILE A 320 3.48 -38.80 -12.73
N PRO A 321 3.93 -39.54 -13.75
CA PRO A 321 3.45 -40.90 -14.02
C PRO A 321 3.75 -41.85 -12.86
N MET A 322 2.83 -42.79 -12.61
CA MET A 322 2.98 -43.82 -11.55
C MET A 322 3.92 -44.97 -11.96
N GLN A 323 4.14 -45.19 -13.26
CA GLN A 323 5.03 -46.22 -13.78
C GLN A 323 5.82 -45.65 -14.96
N LYS A 324 7.10 -46.03 -15.08
CA LYS A 324 7.93 -45.79 -16.28
C LYS A 324 7.52 -46.74 -17.41
N SER A 325 6.25 -46.75 -17.79
CA SER A 325 5.81 -47.40 -19.03
C SER A 325 6.04 -46.43 -20.19
N ASP A 326 6.39 -46.97 -21.35
CA ASP A 326 6.76 -46.30 -22.61
C ASP A 326 5.65 -45.41 -23.23
N ASP A 327 4.59 -45.12 -22.48
CA ASP A 327 3.49 -44.30 -22.95
C ASP A 327 3.81 -42.82 -22.73
N LYS A 328 3.55 -42.01 -23.76
CA LYS A 328 4.06 -40.63 -23.90
C LYS A 328 3.39 -39.69 -22.89
N ASP A 329 3.85 -39.70 -21.63
CA ASP A 329 3.26 -38.89 -20.58
C ASP A 329 3.89 -37.48 -20.55
N TYR A 330 3.25 -36.53 -21.21
CA TYR A 330 3.71 -35.12 -21.29
C TYR A 330 3.52 -34.34 -19.97
N GLY A 331 3.05 -34.99 -18.90
CA GLY A 331 2.86 -34.33 -17.59
C GLY A 331 4.16 -33.76 -16.99
N LEU A 332 5.30 -34.42 -17.23
CA LEU A 332 6.60 -33.97 -16.75
C LEU A 332 7.01 -32.63 -17.40
N GLU A 333 6.76 -32.48 -18.70
CA GLU A 333 7.03 -31.25 -19.46
C GLU A 333 6.30 -30.05 -18.83
N ALA A 334 5.03 -30.24 -18.45
CA ALA A 334 4.25 -29.19 -17.77
C ALA A 334 4.86 -28.81 -16.41
N LEU A 335 5.32 -29.78 -15.63
CA LEU A 335 5.94 -29.53 -14.33
C LEU A 335 7.27 -28.77 -14.48
N GLU A 336 8.11 -29.13 -15.46
CA GLU A 336 9.38 -28.46 -15.74
C GLU A 336 9.17 -27.00 -16.17
N GLU A 337 8.19 -26.73 -17.02
CA GLU A 337 7.82 -25.36 -17.41
C GLU A 337 7.38 -24.52 -16.19
N ILE A 338 6.55 -25.07 -15.29
CA ILE A 338 6.17 -24.39 -14.04
C ILE A 338 7.41 -24.12 -13.19
N MET A 339 8.33 -25.07 -13.07
CA MET A 339 9.55 -24.91 -12.28
C MET A 339 10.49 -23.85 -12.84
N SER A 340 10.55 -23.67 -14.17
CA SER A 340 11.39 -22.68 -14.83
C SER A 340 11.04 -21.24 -14.47
N VAL A 341 9.76 -20.97 -14.17
CA VAL A 341 9.25 -19.61 -13.89
C VAL A 341 9.26 -19.26 -12.40
N MET A 342 9.47 -20.22 -11.50
CA MET A 342 9.47 -19.98 -10.05
C MET A 342 10.58 -19.02 -9.61
N ASP A 343 11.74 -19.05 -10.28
CA ASP A 343 12.85 -18.15 -9.93
C ASP A 343 12.64 -16.70 -10.39
N SER A 344 11.64 -16.45 -11.25
CA SER A 344 11.35 -15.11 -11.79
C SER A 344 10.74 -14.16 -10.76
N GLY A 345 10.13 -14.68 -9.69
CA GLY A 345 9.42 -13.90 -8.68
C GLY A 345 8.12 -13.23 -9.14
N LYS A 346 7.67 -13.46 -10.38
CA LYS A 346 6.43 -12.88 -10.92
C LYS A 346 5.15 -13.58 -10.47
N ILE A 347 5.29 -14.77 -9.89
CA ILE A 347 4.17 -15.66 -9.57
C ILE A 347 4.48 -16.44 -8.30
N VAL A 348 3.45 -16.68 -7.48
CA VAL A 348 3.51 -17.65 -6.39
C VAL A 348 2.84 -18.94 -6.86
N VAL A 349 3.49 -20.08 -6.61
CA VAL A 349 2.97 -21.39 -7.03
C VAL A 349 2.62 -22.19 -5.78
N ILE A 350 1.41 -22.74 -5.77
CA ILE A 350 0.91 -23.62 -4.71
C ILE A 350 0.61 -24.98 -5.34
N PHE A 351 1.34 -26.01 -4.92
CA PHE A 351 1.05 -27.38 -5.32
C PHE A 351 0.13 -28.04 -4.30
N ALA A 352 -1.02 -28.54 -4.71
CA ALA A 352 -1.98 -29.19 -3.83
C ALA A 352 -2.13 -30.68 -4.15
N GLY A 353 -2.40 -31.48 -3.13
CA GLY A 353 -2.72 -32.89 -3.30
C GLY A 353 -2.79 -33.68 -1.99
N TYR A 354 -3.01 -34.99 -2.13
CA TYR A 354 -2.98 -35.92 -1.00
C TYR A 354 -1.55 -36.12 -0.49
N CYS A 355 -1.40 -36.31 0.82
CA CYS A 355 -0.10 -36.45 1.47
C CYS A 355 0.75 -37.57 0.85
N GLU A 356 0.18 -38.76 0.67
CA GLU A 356 0.96 -39.93 0.23
C GLU A 356 1.41 -39.85 -1.24
N PRO A 357 0.53 -39.53 -2.21
CA PRO A 357 0.94 -39.29 -3.59
C PRO A 357 1.93 -38.14 -3.78
N MET A 358 1.80 -37.06 -3.00
CA MET A 358 2.70 -35.92 -3.10
C MET A 358 4.12 -36.21 -2.57
N LYS A 359 4.28 -37.13 -1.61
CA LYS A 359 5.63 -37.57 -1.20
C LYS A 359 6.45 -38.06 -2.40
N ARG A 360 5.82 -38.77 -3.34
CA ARG A 360 6.49 -39.22 -4.57
C ARG A 360 6.97 -38.05 -5.41
N VAL A 361 6.14 -37.01 -5.57
CA VAL A 361 6.52 -35.80 -6.33
C VAL A 361 7.75 -35.13 -5.74
N ILE A 362 7.78 -35.04 -4.40
CA ILE A 362 8.88 -34.46 -3.64
C ILE A 362 10.16 -35.29 -3.82
N THR A 363 10.07 -36.62 -3.82
CA THR A 363 11.24 -37.51 -3.99
C THR A 363 11.70 -37.66 -5.44
N SER A 364 10.81 -37.57 -6.41
CA SER A 364 11.12 -37.78 -7.83
C SER A 364 11.78 -36.56 -8.50
N ASN A 365 11.69 -35.36 -7.90
CA ASN A 365 12.23 -34.15 -8.49
C ASN A 365 13.03 -33.32 -7.47
N ASP A 366 14.35 -33.42 -7.52
CA ASP A 366 15.26 -32.67 -6.62
C ASP A 366 15.10 -31.15 -6.74
N GLY A 367 14.68 -30.65 -7.92
CA GLY A 367 14.45 -29.24 -8.15
C GLY A 367 13.20 -28.71 -7.43
N PHE A 368 12.26 -29.58 -7.07
CA PHE A 368 11.02 -29.23 -6.35
C PHE A 368 11.35 -28.75 -4.94
N CYS A 369 12.10 -29.54 -4.16
CA CYS A 369 12.47 -29.21 -2.77
C CYS A 369 13.33 -27.94 -2.65
N ARG A 370 14.10 -27.60 -3.69
CA ARG A 370 14.92 -26.37 -3.70
C ARG A 370 14.09 -25.10 -3.80
N ARG A 371 12.92 -25.17 -4.44
CA ARG A 371 12.06 -24.01 -4.73
C ARG A 371 10.84 -23.95 -3.81
N VAL A 372 10.24 -25.10 -3.53
CA VAL A 372 9.13 -25.27 -2.58
C VAL A 372 9.70 -25.55 -1.21
N THR A 373 9.78 -24.50 -0.39
CA THR A 373 10.39 -24.58 0.96
C THR A 373 9.37 -24.65 2.09
N LYS A 374 8.08 -24.58 1.75
CA LYS A 374 6.97 -24.48 2.71
C LYS A 374 5.94 -25.57 2.44
N PHE A 375 5.81 -26.49 3.39
CA PHE A 375 4.86 -27.59 3.34
C PHE A 375 3.82 -27.36 4.43
N PHE A 376 2.55 -27.33 4.04
CA PHE A 376 1.43 -27.15 4.96
C PHE A 376 0.56 -28.39 4.91
N TYR A 377 0.38 -29.01 6.07
CA TYR A 377 -0.48 -30.17 6.26
C TYR A 377 -1.86 -29.71 6.69
N PHE A 378 -2.86 -30.19 5.97
CA PHE A 378 -4.28 -29.92 6.19
C PHE A 378 -4.87 -31.18 6.81
N ASP A 379 -4.89 -31.19 8.14
CA ASP A 379 -5.46 -32.27 8.92
C ASP A 379 -6.98 -32.33 8.75
N ASP A 380 -7.54 -33.49 9.04
CA ASP A 380 -8.98 -33.69 9.02
C ASP A 380 -9.64 -32.89 10.15
N PHE A 381 -10.82 -32.33 9.88
CA PHE A 381 -11.52 -31.50 10.86
C PHE A 381 -12.12 -32.34 11.99
N SER A 382 -11.98 -31.83 13.21
CA SER A 382 -12.72 -32.32 14.38
C SER A 382 -14.22 -32.03 14.25
N THR A 383 -15.04 -32.71 15.05
CA THR A 383 -16.51 -32.46 15.06
C THR A 383 -16.86 -31.03 15.45
N THR A 384 -16.08 -30.44 16.36
CA THR A 384 -16.20 -29.03 16.77
C THR A 384 -15.82 -28.08 15.62
N GLU A 385 -14.73 -28.34 14.90
CA GLU A 385 -14.32 -27.51 13.76
C GLU A 385 -15.32 -27.61 12.60
N LEU A 386 -15.91 -28.79 12.35
CA LEU A 386 -16.99 -28.95 11.37
C LEU A 386 -18.24 -28.14 11.76
N ALA A 387 -18.58 -28.10 13.05
CA ALA A 387 -19.67 -27.28 13.56
C ALA A 387 -19.38 -25.77 13.44
N GLU A 388 -18.14 -25.35 13.68
CA GLU A 388 -17.68 -23.97 13.44
C GLU A 388 -17.81 -23.58 11.97
N ILE A 389 -17.37 -24.44 11.04
CA ILE A 389 -17.51 -24.24 9.60
C ILE A 389 -18.99 -24.10 9.20
N LEU A 390 -19.86 -24.93 9.78
CA LEU A 390 -21.31 -24.86 9.54
C LEU A 390 -21.87 -23.49 9.98
N HIS A 391 -21.54 -23.03 11.18
CA HIS A 391 -21.94 -21.72 11.66
C HIS A 391 -21.39 -20.57 10.82
N MET A 392 -20.12 -20.65 10.42
CA MET A 392 -19.49 -19.65 9.54
C MET A 392 -20.27 -19.53 8.23
N LYS A 393 -20.61 -20.66 7.59
CA LYS A 393 -21.38 -20.68 6.34
C LYS A 393 -22.80 -20.11 6.48
N MET A 394 -23.42 -20.30 7.64
CA MET A 394 -24.77 -19.77 7.92
C MET A 394 -24.77 -18.28 8.32
N LYS A 395 -23.66 -17.74 8.85
CA LYS A 395 -23.56 -16.31 9.22
C LYS A 395 -23.28 -15.38 8.04
N SER A 396 -22.62 -15.88 6.99
CA SER A 396 -22.25 -15.09 5.81
C SER A 396 -22.56 -15.82 4.49
N PRO A 397 -23.81 -16.22 4.24
CA PRO A 397 -24.15 -16.80 2.95
C PRO A 397 -23.92 -15.74 1.87
N SER A 398 -23.05 -16.03 0.89
CA SER A 398 -22.96 -15.21 -0.32
C SER A 398 -24.31 -15.22 -1.03
N GLU A 399 -24.67 -14.16 -1.76
CA GLU A 399 -25.92 -14.12 -2.56
C GLU A 399 -26.02 -15.29 -3.56
N SER A 400 -24.88 -15.84 -3.95
CA SER A 400 -24.77 -17.03 -4.81
C SER A 400 -24.93 -18.37 -4.08
N SER A 401 -25.05 -18.37 -2.74
CA SER A 401 -25.16 -19.57 -1.92
C SER A 401 -26.58 -20.12 -1.95
N LEU A 402 -26.72 -21.45 -2.00
CA LEU A 402 -28.01 -22.14 -1.90
C LEU A 402 -28.70 -21.93 -0.54
N LEU A 403 -28.02 -21.33 0.44
CA LEU A 403 -28.53 -21.09 1.79
C LEU A 403 -28.76 -19.59 2.06
N TYR A 404 -28.67 -18.75 1.03
CA TYR A 404 -28.95 -17.32 1.17
C TYR A 404 -30.38 -17.09 1.70
N GLY A 405 -30.51 -16.31 2.76
CA GLY A 405 -31.78 -16.01 3.43
C GLY A 405 -32.19 -16.98 4.54
N PHE A 406 -31.51 -18.12 4.70
CA PHE A 406 -31.78 -19.08 5.77
C PHE A 406 -30.95 -18.78 7.02
N LYS A 407 -31.49 -19.13 8.20
CA LYS A 407 -30.81 -18.97 9.49
C LYS A 407 -30.91 -20.24 10.34
N LEU A 408 -29.98 -20.41 11.27
CA LEU A 408 -30.05 -21.47 12.28
C LEU A 408 -30.89 -21.01 13.47
N HIS A 409 -31.66 -21.92 14.03
CA HIS A 409 -32.34 -21.68 15.30
C HIS A 409 -31.31 -21.45 16.44
N PRO A 410 -31.59 -20.58 17.44
CA PRO A 410 -30.66 -20.30 18.55
C PRO A 410 -30.26 -21.52 19.38
N SER A 411 -31.03 -22.61 19.35
CA SER A 411 -30.70 -23.88 20.02
C SER A 411 -29.56 -24.64 19.34
N CYS A 412 -29.28 -24.35 18.07
CA CYS A 412 -28.22 -24.98 17.32
C CYS A 412 -26.89 -24.28 17.64
N SER A 413 -26.30 -24.58 18.81
CA SER A 413 -24.97 -24.11 19.18
C SER A 413 -23.87 -24.97 18.55
N ILE A 414 -22.64 -24.43 18.51
CA ILE A 414 -21.46 -25.14 17.99
C ILE A 414 -21.27 -26.48 18.73
N GLU A 415 -21.45 -26.48 20.05
CA GLU A 415 -21.31 -27.67 20.89
C GLU A 415 -22.35 -28.73 20.54
N VAL A 416 -23.63 -28.35 20.45
CA VAL A 416 -24.74 -29.26 20.15
C VAL A 416 -24.61 -29.86 18.75
N ILE A 417 -24.23 -29.05 17.76
CA ILE A 417 -23.99 -29.52 16.40
C ILE A 417 -22.76 -30.45 16.36
N GLY A 418 -21.70 -30.13 17.10
CA GLY A 418 -20.51 -30.97 17.21
C GLY A 418 -20.82 -32.35 17.80
N GLU A 419 -21.63 -32.40 18.86
CA GLU A 419 -22.12 -33.66 19.44
C GLU A 419 -23.00 -34.45 18.45
N LEU A 420 -23.90 -33.76 17.74
CA LEU A 420 -24.77 -34.38 16.73
C LEU A 420 -23.95 -35.00 15.58
N ILE A 421 -22.97 -34.27 15.03
CA ILE A 421 -22.05 -34.79 14.01
C ILE A 421 -21.29 -36.00 14.57
N GLY A 422 -20.82 -35.93 15.81
CA GLY A 422 -20.10 -37.02 16.48
C GLY A 422 -20.94 -38.28 16.62
N ARG A 423 -22.23 -38.14 16.98
CA ARG A 423 -23.18 -39.24 17.18
C ARG A 423 -23.63 -39.89 15.88
N GLU A 424 -23.97 -39.10 14.88
CA GLU A 424 -24.64 -39.60 13.65
C GLU A 424 -23.66 -39.96 12.51
N THR A 425 -22.35 -39.73 12.69
CA THR A 425 -21.31 -40.04 11.69
C THR A 425 -20.16 -40.87 12.23
N THR A 426 -19.50 -41.64 11.36
CA THR A 426 -18.27 -42.39 11.69
C THR A 426 -17.02 -41.55 11.43
N GLU A 427 -15.92 -41.90 12.10
CA GLU A 427 -14.65 -41.19 11.95
C GLU A 427 -14.09 -41.27 10.52
N GLU A 428 -14.10 -42.47 9.90
CA GLU A 428 -13.67 -42.65 8.51
C GLU A 428 -14.42 -41.74 7.54
N ARG A 429 -15.73 -41.60 7.77
CA ARG A 429 -16.57 -40.76 6.92
C ARG A 429 -16.23 -39.29 7.06
N ARG A 430 -16.02 -38.82 8.29
CA ARG A 430 -15.60 -37.44 8.53
C ARG A 430 -14.29 -37.14 7.83
N LYS A 431 -13.32 -38.06 7.85
CA LYS A 431 -12.04 -37.91 7.13
C LYS A 431 -12.17 -37.93 5.61
N GLN A 432 -13.12 -38.69 5.06
CA GLN A 432 -13.35 -38.72 3.61
C GLN A 432 -14.02 -37.45 3.08
N MET A 433 -14.97 -36.88 3.83
CA MET A 433 -15.79 -35.77 3.36
C MET A 433 -15.33 -34.39 3.90
N ASN A 434 -14.77 -34.33 5.11
CA ASN A 434 -14.36 -33.11 5.81
C ASN A 434 -15.39 -31.97 5.65
N GLY A 435 -14.99 -30.79 5.17
CA GLY A 435 -15.90 -29.66 4.95
C GLY A 435 -17.02 -29.94 3.93
N GLY A 436 -16.83 -30.92 3.03
CA GLY A 436 -17.89 -31.38 2.13
C GLY A 436 -19.03 -32.11 2.85
N LEU A 437 -18.79 -32.64 4.06
CA LEU A 437 -19.85 -33.15 4.93
C LEU A 437 -20.81 -32.02 5.33
N VAL A 438 -20.27 -30.85 5.66
CA VAL A 438 -21.06 -29.69 6.06
C VAL A 438 -21.90 -29.16 4.89
N ASP A 439 -21.34 -29.12 3.68
CA ASP A 439 -22.09 -28.74 2.48
C ASP A 439 -23.27 -29.68 2.23
N THR A 440 -23.02 -30.98 2.27
CA THR A 440 -24.07 -32.00 2.06
C THR A 440 -25.11 -31.94 3.17
N LEU A 441 -24.68 -31.75 4.42
CA LEU A 441 -25.56 -31.62 5.58
C LEU A 441 -26.51 -30.43 5.44
N LEU A 442 -25.99 -29.24 5.10
CA LEU A 442 -26.82 -28.04 5.01
C LEU A 442 -27.85 -28.14 3.86
N ILE A 443 -27.49 -28.75 2.73
CA ILE A 443 -28.42 -29.03 1.64
C ILE A 443 -29.55 -29.94 2.13
N ASN A 444 -29.21 -31.06 2.75
CA ASN A 444 -30.22 -32.00 3.26
C ASN A 444 -31.05 -31.39 4.38
N ALA A 445 -30.47 -30.55 5.24
CA ALA A 445 -31.20 -29.88 6.31
C ALA A 445 -32.24 -28.91 5.75
N ARG A 446 -31.94 -28.23 4.63
CA ARG A 446 -32.91 -27.41 3.92
C ARG A 446 -34.05 -28.25 3.34
N GLU A 447 -33.75 -29.38 2.70
CA GLU A 447 -34.80 -30.29 2.20
C GLU A 447 -35.69 -30.81 3.34
N ASN A 448 -35.12 -31.08 4.52
CA ASN A 448 -35.88 -31.52 5.68
C ASN A 448 -36.70 -30.39 6.33
N LEU A 449 -36.20 -29.14 6.30
CA LEU A 449 -37.00 -27.97 6.65
C LEU A 449 -38.24 -27.89 5.74
N ASP A 450 -38.07 -28.04 4.43
CA ASP A 450 -39.18 -28.01 3.47
C ASP A 450 -40.21 -29.12 3.74
N LEU A 451 -39.78 -30.30 4.21
CA LEU A 451 -40.66 -31.39 4.63
C LEU A 451 -41.38 -31.14 5.96
N ARG A 452 -40.75 -30.37 6.87
CA ARG A 452 -41.32 -30.04 8.18
C ARG A 452 -42.37 -28.94 8.09
N LEU A 453 -42.27 -28.06 7.09
CA LEU A 453 -43.21 -26.96 6.89
C LEU A 453 -44.55 -27.44 6.33
N ASP A 454 -45.64 -26.99 6.93
CA ASP A 454 -46.99 -27.11 6.36
C ASP A 454 -47.26 -25.91 5.44
N PHE A 455 -47.99 -26.12 4.34
CA PHE A 455 -48.38 -25.06 3.40
C PHE A 455 -49.25 -23.97 4.05
N ASN A 456 -49.86 -24.25 5.20
CA ASN A 456 -50.63 -23.29 5.98
C ASN A 456 -49.77 -22.42 6.92
N CYS A 457 -48.45 -22.66 6.99
CA CYS A 457 -47.55 -21.83 7.77
C CYS A 457 -47.51 -20.42 7.20
N ASN A 458 -47.83 -19.41 8.02
CA ASN A 458 -47.79 -17.99 7.62
C ASN A 458 -46.69 -17.21 8.35
N ASP A 459 -45.87 -17.89 9.16
CA ASP A 459 -44.76 -17.26 9.86
C ASP A 459 -43.50 -17.29 9.00
N ALA A 460 -43.14 -16.12 8.48
CA ALA A 460 -41.97 -15.95 7.63
C ALA A 460 -40.67 -16.35 8.34
N ASP A 461 -40.60 -16.21 9.67
CA ASP A 461 -39.41 -16.56 10.43
C ASP A 461 -39.19 -18.08 10.49
N THR A 462 -40.26 -18.83 10.72
CA THR A 462 -40.23 -20.30 10.73
C THR A 462 -39.85 -20.88 9.37
N MET A 463 -40.30 -20.27 8.26
CA MET A 463 -40.00 -20.75 6.89
C MET A 463 -38.52 -20.75 6.53
N ILE A 464 -37.73 -19.89 7.18
CA ILE A 464 -36.30 -19.73 6.89
C ILE A 464 -35.39 -20.24 8.02
N THR A 465 -35.97 -20.83 9.07
CA THR A 465 -35.24 -21.26 10.27
C THR A 465 -35.02 -22.76 10.29
N ILE A 466 -33.76 -23.17 10.11
CA ILE A 466 -33.31 -24.55 10.21
C ILE A 466 -33.14 -24.93 11.69
N MET A 467 -33.84 -25.99 12.10
CA MET A 467 -33.84 -26.54 13.45
C MET A 467 -32.84 -27.69 13.59
N LEU A 468 -32.57 -28.10 14.83
CA LEU A 468 -31.68 -29.22 15.12
C LEU A 468 -32.18 -30.55 14.52
N GLU A 469 -33.50 -30.74 14.52
CA GLU A 469 -34.17 -31.91 13.96
C GLU A 469 -33.91 -32.06 12.45
N ASP A 470 -33.90 -30.94 11.73
CA ASP A 470 -33.64 -30.91 10.28
C ASP A 470 -32.19 -31.33 9.98
N LEU A 471 -31.24 -30.87 10.81
CA LEU A 471 -29.82 -31.26 10.73
C LEU A 471 -29.63 -32.75 11.06
N GLU A 472 -30.31 -33.25 12.08
CA GLU A 472 -30.24 -34.66 12.48
C GLU A 472 -30.79 -35.58 11.39
N ALA A 473 -31.95 -35.24 10.82
CA ALA A 473 -32.53 -35.95 9.70
C ALA A 473 -31.59 -35.94 8.48
N GLY A 474 -30.98 -34.79 8.19
CA GLY A 474 -30.00 -34.63 7.11
C GLY A 474 -28.79 -35.54 7.28
N LEU A 475 -28.21 -35.62 8.48
CA LEU A 475 -27.08 -36.52 8.77
C LEU A 475 -27.46 -38.01 8.61
N ARG A 476 -28.65 -38.40 9.08
CA ARG A 476 -29.14 -39.79 8.93
C ARG A 476 -29.35 -40.17 7.47
N GLN A 477 -29.82 -39.25 6.64
CA GLN A 477 -29.97 -39.46 5.19
C GLN A 477 -28.62 -39.70 4.52
N ILE A 478 -27.61 -38.91 4.90
CA ILE A 478 -26.22 -39.11 4.46
C ILE A 478 -25.80 -40.53 4.88
N SER A 479 -26.02 -40.95 6.14
CA SER A 479 -25.70 -42.29 6.66
C SER A 479 -26.38 -43.47 5.95
N ARG A 480 -27.56 -43.27 5.36
CA ARG A 480 -28.27 -44.32 4.60
C ARG A 480 -27.83 -44.44 3.15
N GLN A 481 -27.50 -43.33 2.46
CA GLN A 481 -27.24 -43.30 1.02
C GLN A 481 -26.03 -44.14 0.55
N ARG A 482 -25.10 -44.52 1.43
CA ARG A 482 -23.90 -45.30 1.07
C ARG A 482 -23.88 -46.75 1.61
N GLN A 483 -24.93 -47.21 2.30
CA GLN A 483 -25.09 -48.66 2.54
C GLN A 483 -25.61 -49.41 1.30
N LEU A 484 -25.96 -48.67 0.24
CA LEU A 484 -26.50 -49.17 -1.03
C LEU A 484 -25.50 -49.04 -2.21
N GLN A 485 -24.27 -48.55 -1.96
CA GLN A 485 -23.13 -48.50 -2.90
C GLN A 485 -21.95 -49.23 -2.29
#